data_AF-A0AAN9YZC9-F1
#
_entry.id   AF-A0AAN9YZC9-F1
#
_cell.length_a   1.000
_cell.length_b   1.000
_cell.length_c   1.000
_cell.angle_alpha   90.00
_cell.angle_beta   90.00
_cell.angle_gamma   90.00
#
_symmetry.space_group_name_H-M   'P 1'
#
loop_
_entity.id
_entity.type
_entity.pdbx_description
1 polymer ?
#
loop_
_entity_poly.entity_id
_entity_poly.type
_entity_poly.pdbx_seq_one_letter_code
_entity_poly.pdbx_strand_id
1 'polypeptide(L)'
;MAATALPVTLKQLKQPGFVLKFIEIAMLLATTLVARLGNGGHPTSFHKMSGAADTLGHGVCLAYLIISPVLLIGYVLGEVGPQRRKMEFIFNCLGALLLLVAGAVAVDFWRSVGMVPAHAPLHTWEQLRALAVAAAGERTAGLSLGCLSLLTALLYLLDAFFGYRMGLSNV
;
A
#
# COMPACT_ATOMS: atom_id res chain seq x y z
N MET A 1 27.96 -17.24 -30.58
CA MET A 1 27.24 -16.83 -29.35
C MET A 1 25.76 -16.81 -29.69
N ALA A 2 25.01 -17.83 -29.25
CA ALA A 2 23.58 -17.90 -29.51
C ALA A 2 22.88 -16.80 -28.71
N ALA A 3 22.13 -15.94 -29.39
CA ALA A 3 21.24 -15.00 -28.73
C ALA A 3 20.20 -15.82 -27.97
N THR A 4 20.32 -15.85 -26.64
CA THR A 4 19.28 -16.38 -25.74
C THR A 4 18.05 -15.52 -25.94
N ALA A 5 17.14 -15.99 -26.81
CA ALA A 5 15.84 -15.38 -26.97
C ALA A 5 15.20 -15.28 -25.58
N LEU A 6 14.79 -14.07 -25.20
CA LEU A 6 14.01 -13.87 -23.97
C LEU A 6 12.85 -14.87 -23.99
N PRO A 7 12.65 -15.68 -22.94
CA PRO A 7 11.64 -16.74 -22.92
C PRO A 7 10.19 -16.20 -22.92
N VAL A 8 10.00 -14.88 -22.98
CA VAL A 8 8.71 -14.22 -22.80
C VAL A 8 8.07 -13.93 -24.15
N THR A 9 6.89 -14.50 -24.37
CA THR A 9 6.10 -14.20 -25.58
C THR A 9 5.39 -12.86 -25.41
N LEU A 10 5.30 -12.02 -26.46
CA LEU A 10 4.58 -10.73 -26.42
C LEU A 10 3.12 -10.83 -25.94
N LYS A 11 2.48 -12.00 -26.08
CA LYS A 11 1.13 -12.27 -25.54
C LYS A 11 1.10 -12.35 -24.02
N GLN A 12 2.17 -12.81 -23.37
CA GLN A 12 2.28 -12.88 -21.91
C GLN A 12 2.47 -11.50 -21.28
N LEU A 13 3.18 -10.59 -21.95
CA LEU A 13 3.36 -9.20 -21.51
C LEU A 13 2.07 -8.36 -21.57
N LYS A 14 1.07 -8.79 -22.35
CA LYS A 14 -0.24 -8.12 -22.45
C LYS A 14 -1.27 -8.65 -21.45
N GLN A 15 -0.89 -9.55 -20.54
CA GLN A 15 -1.81 -10.01 -19.51
C GLN A 15 -2.18 -8.84 -18.58
N PRO A 16 -3.47 -8.64 -18.27
CA PRO A 16 -3.91 -7.48 -17.48
C PRO A 16 -3.24 -7.44 -16.09
N GLY A 17 -2.96 -8.60 -15.48
CA GLY A 17 -2.26 -8.67 -14.19
C GLY A 17 -0.83 -8.13 -14.24
N PHE A 18 -0.11 -8.30 -15.36
CA PHE A 18 1.24 -7.75 -15.52
C PHE A 18 1.23 -6.21 -15.47
N VAL A 19 0.29 -5.58 -16.19
CA VAL A 19 0.17 -4.11 -16.22
C VAL A 19 -0.28 -3.57 -14.86
N LEU A 20 -1.26 -4.23 -14.21
CA LEU A 20 -1.73 -3.84 -12.89
C LEU A 20 -0.60 -3.86 -11.85
N LYS A 21 0.29 -4.86 -11.90
CA LYS A 21 1.44 -4.97 -10.99
C LYS A 21 2.40 -3.77 -11.08
N PHE A 22 2.64 -3.22 -12.28
CA PHE A 22 3.43 -2.00 -12.42
C PHE A 22 2.75 -0.80 -11.76
N ILE A 23 1.44 -0.66 -11.95
CA ILE A 23 0.66 0.44 -11.36
C ILE A 23 0.64 0.31 -9.83
N GLU A 24 0.48 -0.90 -9.30
CA GLU A 24 0.56 -1.19 -7.87
C GLU A 24 1.92 -0.82 -7.28
N ILE A 25 3.02 -1.22 -7.94
CA ILE A 25 4.38 -0.89 -7.49
C ILE A 25 4.61 0.61 -7.52
N ALA A 26 4.17 1.30 -8.58
CA ALA A 26 4.30 2.76 -8.69
C ALA A 26 3.51 3.48 -7.59
N MET A 27 2.27 3.07 -7.33
CA MET A 27 1.42 3.63 -6.27
C MET A 27 1.96 3.33 -4.87
N LEU A 28 2.49 2.13 -4.66
CA LEU A 28 3.11 1.75 -3.38
C LEU A 28 4.41 2.52 -3.14
N LEU A 29 5.20 2.75 -4.19
CA LEU A 29 6.39 3.59 -4.12
C LEU A 29 6.00 5.04 -3.80
N ALA A 30 4.97 5.60 -4.45
CA ALA A 30 4.46 6.92 -4.13
C ALA A 30 3.98 7.02 -2.68
N THR A 31 3.20 6.05 -2.20
CA THR A 31 2.76 5.95 -0.79
C THR A 31 3.96 5.94 0.15
N THR A 32 4.98 5.13 -0.14
CA THR A 32 6.20 5.00 0.68
C THR A 32 7.03 6.29 0.68
N LEU A 33 7.13 6.97 -0.47
CA LEU A 33 7.83 8.24 -0.59
C LEU A 33 7.10 9.34 0.20
N VAL A 34 5.78 9.41 0.15
CA VAL A 34 5.01 10.34 1.01
C VAL A 34 5.22 10.01 2.48
N ALA A 35 5.21 8.73 2.86
CA ALA A 35 5.47 8.33 4.24
C ALA A 35 6.88 8.72 4.73
N ARG A 36 7.88 8.69 3.84
CA ARG A 36 9.29 8.94 4.20
C ARG A 36 9.75 10.38 4.05
N LEU A 37 9.30 11.07 3.00
CA LEU A 37 9.70 12.45 2.69
C LEU A 37 8.69 13.47 3.21
N GLY A 38 7.43 13.06 3.38
CA GLY A 38 6.35 13.84 4.00
C GLY A 38 6.29 15.29 3.56
N ASN A 39 6.12 16.20 4.53
CA ASN A 39 6.12 17.64 4.30
C ASN A 39 7.47 18.24 4.70
N GLY A 40 8.13 18.94 3.78
CA GLY A 40 9.41 19.60 4.03
C GLY A 40 10.60 18.65 4.24
N GLY A 41 10.50 17.38 3.83
CA GLY A 41 11.56 16.37 4.01
C GLY A 41 11.48 15.60 5.32
N HIS A 42 10.43 15.81 6.13
CA HIS A 42 10.22 15.10 7.39
C HIS A 42 9.27 13.90 7.20
N PRO A 43 9.59 12.72 7.77
CA PRO A 43 8.74 11.54 7.68
C PRO A 43 7.33 11.79 8.25
N THR A 44 6.33 11.26 7.55
CA THR A 44 4.92 11.33 7.98
C THR A 44 4.48 9.97 8.50
N SER A 45 4.01 9.95 9.75
CA SER A 45 3.47 8.75 10.40
C SER A 45 2.07 8.40 9.91
N PHE A 46 1.75 7.12 9.88
CA PHE A 46 0.39 6.62 9.75
C PHE A 46 -0.44 6.91 11.01
N HIS A 47 0.18 6.91 12.20
CA HIS A 47 -0.51 7.24 13.45
C HIS A 47 0.45 7.71 14.56
N LYS A 48 0.52 9.03 14.83
CA LYS A 48 1.52 9.56 15.78
C LYS A 48 1.32 9.17 17.25
N MET A 49 0.11 8.73 17.63
CA MET A 49 -0.19 8.36 19.03
C MET A 49 -0.12 6.85 19.31
N SER A 50 0.04 6.01 18.30
CA SER A 50 0.03 4.56 18.46
C SER A 50 1.17 3.96 17.65
N GLY A 51 2.25 3.60 18.34
CA GLY A 51 3.42 3.01 17.70
C GLY A 51 3.12 1.70 16.96
N ALA A 52 2.14 0.92 17.45
CA ALA A 52 1.70 -0.30 16.79
C ALA A 52 1.02 -0.02 15.44
N ALA A 53 0.12 0.97 15.40
CA ALA A 53 -0.55 1.38 14.16
C ALA A 53 0.44 2.00 13.16
N ASP A 54 1.41 2.78 13.65
CA ASP A 54 2.44 3.37 12.81
C ASP A 54 3.37 2.30 12.22
N THR A 55 3.79 1.34 13.05
CA THR A 55 4.60 0.19 12.63
C THR A 55 3.85 -0.68 11.62
N LEU A 56 2.55 -0.89 11.80
CA LEU A 56 1.73 -1.61 10.84
C LEU A 56 1.73 -0.90 9.48
N GLY A 57 1.46 0.40 9.44
CA GLY A 57 1.40 1.16 8.18
C GLY A 57 2.72 1.16 7.41
N HIS A 58 3.83 1.50 8.09
CA HIS A 58 5.16 1.48 7.48
C HIS A 58 5.61 0.06 7.13
N GLY A 59 5.35 -0.92 8.01
CA GLY A 59 5.72 -2.31 7.82
C GLY A 59 5.04 -2.93 6.60
N VAL A 60 3.74 -2.68 6.43
CA VAL A 60 2.98 -3.14 5.26
C VAL A 60 3.50 -2.50 3.98
N CYS A 61 3.73 -1.18 3.97
CA CYS A 61 4.29 -0.52 2.79
C CYS A 61 5.64 -1.13 2.38
N LEU A 62 6.55 -1.32 3.34
CA LEU A 62 7.87 -1.88 3.09
C LEU A 62 7.80 -3.35 2.64
N ALA A 63 6.97 -4.18 3.31
CA ALA A 63 6.81 -5.59 2.97
C ALA A 63 6.31 -5.75 1.52
N TYR A 64 5.29 -4.98 1.13
CA TYR A 64 4.74 -5.06 -0.22
C TYR A 64 5.66 -4.45 -1.29
N LEU A 65 6.56 -3.55 -0.90
CA LEU A 65 7.57 -3.01 -1.81
C LEU A 65 8.63 -4.06 -2.16
N ILE A 66 8.76 -5.11 -1.35
CA ILE A 66 9.59 -6.29 -1.62
C ILE A 66 8.78 -7.38 -2.33
N ILE A 67 7.60 -7.71 -1.83
CA ILE A 67 6.76 -8.81 -2.36
C ILE A 67 6.34 -8.53 -3.81
N SER A 68 5.90 -7.33 -4.14
CA SER A 68 5.31 -7.05 -5.45
C SER A 68 6.32 -7.09 -6.60
N PRO A 69 7.56 -6.59 -6.46
CA PRO A 69 8.61 -6.85 -7.44
C PRO A 69 8.94 -8.33 -7.60
N VAL A 70 8.95 -9.13 -6.52
CA VAL A 70 9.19 -10.58 -6.60
C VAL A 70 8.07 -11.26 -7.41
N LEU A 71 6.81 -10.89 -7.16
CA LEU A 71 5.68 -11.36 -7.96
C LEU A 71 5.80 -10.92 -9.42
N LEU A 72 6.29 -9.72 -9.70
CA LEU A 72 6.52 -9.23 -11.06
C LEU A 72 7.65 -10.00 -11.77
N ILE A 73 8.76 -10.29 -11.09
CA ILE A 73 9.90 -11.01 -11.67
C ILE A 73 9.48 -12.38 -12.19
N GLY A 74 8.64 -13.11 -11.46
CA GLY A 74 8.19 -14.40 -11.96
C GLY A 74 7.45 -14.27 -13.32
N TYR A 75 6.81 -13.13 -13.63
CA TYR A 75 6.09 -12.94 -14.89
C TYR A 75 7.11 -12.80 -16.02
N VAL A 76 8.20 -12.08 -15.75
CA VAL A 76 9.35 -11.95 -16.64
C VAL A 76 10.05 -13.30 -16.84
N LEU A 77 10.05 -14.18 -15.84
CA LEU A 77 10.58 -15.55 -15.97
C LEU A 77 9.60 -16.53 -16.66
N GLY A 78 8.39 -16.09 -17.02
CA GLY A 78 7.40 -16.93 -17.72
C GLY A 78 6.70 -17.97 -16.85
N GLU A 79 6.80 -17.89 -15.51
CA GLU A 79 6.23 -18.87 -14.59
C GLU A 79 4.70 -18.68 -14.39
N VAL A 80 3.88 -18.86 -15.43
CA VAL A 80 2.42 -18.63 -15.39
C VAL A 80 1.59 -19.85 -14.89
N GLY A 81 2.16 -20.68 -14.02
CA GLY A 81 1.52 -21.89 -13.52
C GLY A 81 0.30 -21.64 -12.61
N PRO A 82 -0.60 -22.63 -12.43
CA PRO A 82 -1.75 -22.52 -11.52
C PRO A 82 -1.36 -22.21 -10.06
N GLN A 83 -0.25 -22.76 -9.58
CA GLN A 83 0.26 -22.51 -8.22
C GLN A 83 0.65 -21.05 -8.02
N ARG A 84 1.34 -20.47 -8.99
CA ARG A 84 1.76 -19.06 -8.95
C ARG A 84 0.58 -18.10 -8.93
N ARG A 85 -0.45 -18.35 -9.76
CA ARG A 85 -1.69 -17.55 -9.75
C ARG A 85 -2.41 -17.59 -8.40
N LYS A 86 -2.40 -18.74 -7.72
CA LYS A 86 -2.94 -18.86 -6.35
C LYS A 86 -2.14 -18.03 -5.34
N MET A 87 -0.81 -18.08 -5.40
CA MET A 87 0.04 -17.27 -4.52
C MET A 87 -0.20 -15.78 -4.74
N GLU A 88 -0.24 -15.35 -6.00
CA GLU A 88 -0.53 -13.96 -6.35
C GLU A 88 -1.89 -13.50 -5.83
N PHE A 89 -2.94 -14.31 -6.02
CA PHE A 89 -4.26 -14.02 -5.45
C PHE A 89 -4.20 -13.81 -3.94
N ILE A 90 -3.52 -14.71 -3.22
CA ILE A 90 -3.39 -14.65 -1.75
C ILE A 90 -2.64 -13.38 -1.33
N PHE A 91 -1.48 -13.11 -1.92
CA PHE A 91 -0.69 -11.92 -1.57
C PHE A 91 -1.39 -10.63 -1.95
N ASN A 92 -2.10 -10.58 -3.08
CA ASN A 92 -2.88 -9.42 -3.43
C ASN A 92 -4.04 -9.17 -2.45
N CYS A 93 -4.74 -10.23 -2.02
CA CYS A 93 -5.79 -10.10 -1.00
C CYS A 93 -5.24 -9.62 0.34
N LEU A 94 -4.12 -10.19 0.79
CA LEU A 94 -3.47 -9.77 2.03
C LEU A 94 -2.99 -8.31 1.93
N GLY A 95 -2.44 -7.91 0.79
CA GLY A 95 -1.98 -6.55 0.54
C GLY A 95 -3.12 -5.55 0.58
N ALA A 96 -4.21 -5.89 -0.11
CA ALA A 96 -5.44 -5.09 -0.09
C ALA A 96 -5.95 -4.89 1.33
N LEU A 97 -6.10 -5.95 2.12
CA LEU A 97 -6.62 -5.85 3.49
C LEU A 97 -5.70 -5.03 4.40
N LEU A 98 -4.40 -5.29 4.35
CA LEU A 98 -3.44 -4.62 5.22
C LEU A 98 -3.30 -3.12 4.88
N LEU A 99 -3.23 -2.77 3.58
CA LEU A 99 -3.17 -1.38 3.13
C LEU A 99 -4.50 -0.64 3.34
N LEU A 100 -5.64 -1.36 3.27
CA LEU A 100 -6.95 -0.80 3.58
C LEU A 100 -7.02 -0.40 5.05
N VAL A 101 -6.62 -1.29 5.96
CA VAL A 101 -6.59 -1.00 7.41
C VAL A 101 -5.61 0.14 7.71
N ALA A 102 -4.39 0.07 7.19
CA ALA A 102 -3.39 1.13 7.38
C ALA A 102 -3.89 2.50 6.87
N GLY A 103 -4.49 2.51 5.67
CA GLY A 103 -5.05 3.73 5.08
C GLY A 103 -6.24 4.28 5.87
N ALA A 104 -7.15 3.43 6.32
CA ALA A 104 -8.30 3.83 7.13
C ALA A 104 -7.85 4.44 8.47
N VAL A 105 -6.91 3.81 9.15
CA VAL A 105 -6.33 4.30 10.41
C VAL A 105 -5.64 5.65 10.20
N ALA A 106 -4.86 5.81 9.12
CA ALA A 106 -4.23 7.09 8.82
C ALA A 106 -5.25 8.19 8.52
N VAL A 107 -6.27 7.91 7.71
CA VAL A 107 -7.33 8.89 7.42
C VAL A 107 -8.08 9.29 8.69
N ASP A 108 -8.46 8.33 9.53
CA ASP A 108 -9.19 8.58 10.78
C ASP A 108 -8.35 9.46 11.73
N PHE A 109 -7.08 9.10 11.93
CA PHE A 109 -6.16 9.88 12.74
C PHE A 109 -5.95 11.30 12.19
N TRP A 110 -5.53 11.45 10.93
CA TRP A 110 -5.22 12.77 10.37
C TRP A 110 -6.45 13.66 10.15
N ARG A 111 -7.65 13.09 10.07
CA ARG A 111 -8.91 13.84 10.12
C ARG A 111 -9.19 14.38 11.52
N SER A 112 -8.96 13.56 12.55
CA SER A 112 -9.22 13.91 13.95
C SER A 112 -8.16 14.80 14.58
N VAL A 113 -6.96 14.90 14.00
CA VAL A 113 -5.94 15.88 14.41
C VAL A 113 -6.53 17.30 14.40
N GLY A 114 -6.50 17.94 15.57
CA GLY A 114 -7.08 19.27 15.80
C GLY A 114 -8.52 19.27 16.33
N MET A 115 -9.18 18.11 16.38
CA MET A 115 -10.43 17.95 17.11
C MET A 115 -10.14 17.44 18.51
N VAL A 116 -10.71 18.07 19.54
CA VAL A 116 -10.63 17.58 20.91
C VAL A 116 -12.01 17.12 21.36
N PRO A 117 -12.17 15.87 21.82
CA PRO A 117 -13.44 15.40 22.35
C PRO A 117 -13.86 16.24 23.55
N ALA A 118 -15.12 16.70 23.58
CA ALA A 118 -15.65 17.55 24.65
C ALA A 118 -15.55 16.93 26.06
N HIS A 119 -15.38 15.60 26.14
CA HIS A 119 -15.31 14.85 27.39
C HIS A 119 -13.92 14.28 27.69
N ALA A 120 -12.89 14.67 26.94
CA ALA A 120 -11.53 14.21 27.22
C ALA A 120 -11.06 14.73 28.60
N PRO A 121 -10.32 13.93 29.39
CA PRO A 121 -9.77 14.40 30.66
C PRO A 121 -8.65 15.43 30.44
N LEU A 122 -8.49 16.37 31.37
CA LEU A 122 -7.64 17.58 31.24
C LEU A 122 -6.19 17.31 30.81
N HIS A 123 -5.57 16.22 31.29
CA HIS A 123 -4.21 15.86 30.88
C HIS A 123 -4.12 15.43 29.40
N THR A 124 -5.17 14.81 28.87
CA THR A 124 -5.27 14.44 27.45
C THR A 124 -5.48 15.66 26.57
N TRP A 125 -6.13 16.72 27.08
CA TRP A 125 -6.29 17.99 26.36
C TRP A 125 -4.96 18.64 26.02
N GLU A 126 -4.04 18.70 26.98
CA GLU A 126 -2.73 19.30 26.74
C GLU A 126 -1.92 18.53 25.71
N GLN A 127 -1.93 17.20 25.79
CA GLN A 127 -1.27 16.32 24.82
C GLN A 127 -1.86 16.46 23.42
N LEU A 128 -3.20 16.45 23.30
CA LEU A 128 -3.89 16.61 22.01
C LEU A 128 -3.67 18.00 21.42
N ARG A 129 -3.64 19.05 22.25
CA ARG A 129 -3.39 20.42 21.78
C ARG A 129 -1.95 20.61 21.31
N ALA A 130 -0.97 20.11 22.05
CA ALA A 130 0.44 20.15 21.64
C ALA A 130 0.65 19.36 20.34
N LEU A 131 0.06 18.17 20.22
CA LEU A 131 0.07 17.37 19.00
C LEU A 131 -0.60 18.10 17.84
N ALA A 132 -1.76 18.73 18.06
CA ALA A 132 -2.47 19.46 17.01
C ALA A 132 -1.64 20.63 16.46
N VAL A 133 -0.95 21.38 17.31
CA VAL A 133 -0.06 22.48 16.87
C VAL A 133 1.12 21.94 16.07
N ALA A 134 1.77 20.87 16.56
CA ALA A 134 2.90 20.26 15.86
C ALA A 134 2.49 19.58 14.54
N ALA A 135 1.30 18.98 14.49
CA ALA A 135 0.83 18.19 13.36
C ALA A 135 -0.02 18.99 12.35
N ALA A 136 -0.39 20.24 12.64
CA ALA A 136 -1.19 21.08 11.75
C ALA A 136 -0.54 21.24 10.37
N GLY A 137 0.79 21.42 10.33
CA GLY A 137 1.55 21.53 9.09
C GLY A 137 1.67 20.23 8.31
N GLU A 138 1.49 19.07 8.95
CA GLU A 138 1.63 17.75 8.31
C GLU A 138 0.29 17.13 7.92
N ARG A 139 -0.83 17.74 8.34
CA ARG A 139 -2.17 17.17 8.17
C ARG A 139 -2.49 16.80 6.72
N THR A 140 -2.13 17.65 5.78
CA THR A 140 -2.35 17.42 4.34
C THR A 140 -1.53 16.24 3.82
N ALA A 141 -0.27 16.12 4.24
CA ALA A 141 0.61 14.99 3.90
C ALA A 141 0.07 13.69 4.49
N GLY A 142 -0.35 13.69 5.76
CA GLY A 142 -0.94 12.54 6.43
C GLY A 142 -2.26 12.07 5.81
N LEU A 143 -3.14 13.00 5.43
CA LEU A 143 -4.37 12.67 4.70
C LEU A 143 -4.05 12.10 3.31
N SER A 144 -3.09 12.68 2.60
CA SER A 144 -2.65 12.20 1.29
C SER A 144 -2.09 10.79 1.39
N LEU A 145 -1.27 10.51 2.41
CA LEU A 145 -0.74 9.18 2.72
C LEU A 145 -1.85 8.16 2.92
N GLY A 146 -2.84 8.49 3.75
CA GLY A 146 -4.01 7.64 3.99
C GLY A 146 -4.80 7.35 2.71
N CYS A 147 -5.10 8.39 1.92
CA CYS A 147 -5.80 8.25 0.64
C CYS A 147 -5.02 7.41 -0.38
N LEU A 148 -3.70 7.61 -0.50
CA LEU A 148 -2.85 6.81 -1.37
C LEU A 148 -2.83 5.34 -0.94
N SER A 149 -2.77 5.06 0.37
CA SER A 149 -2.86 3.69 0.89
C SER A 149 -4.20 3.03 0.55
N LEU A 150 -5.31 3.75 0.66
CA LEU A 150 -6.65 3.25 0.30
C LEU A 150 -6.77 2.97 -1.21
N LEU A 151 -6.25 3.87 -2.07
CA LEU A 151 -6.23 3.65 -3.52
C LEU A 151 -5.34 2.47 -3.89
N THR A 152 -4.20 2.33 -3.23
CA THR A 152 -3.29 1.19 -3.43
C THR A 152 -3.99 -0.11 -3.02
N ALA A 153 -4.70 -0.13 -1.88
CA ALA A 153 -5.49 -1.28 -1.45
C ALA A 153 -6.55 -1.68 -2.48
N LEU A 154 -7.24 -0.71 -3.08
CA LEU A 154 -8.22 -0.97 -4.14
C LEU A 154 -7.58 -1.60 -5.38
N LEU A 155 -6.39 -1.16 -5.77
CA LEU A 155 -5.66 -1.75 -6.90
C LEU A 155 -5.31 -3.22 -6.64
N TYR A 156 -4.77 -3.53 -5.47
CA TYR A 156 -4.50 -4.93 -5.08
C TYR A 156 -5.77 -5.79 -5.07
N LEU A 157 -6.92 -5.22 -4.66
CA LEU A 157 -8.20 -5.94 -4.69
C LEU A 157 -8.67 -6.21 -6.12
N LEU A 158 -8.52 -5.23 -7.02
CA LEU A 158 -8.83 -5.38 -8.44
C LEU A 158 -7.93 -6.44 -9.08
N ASP A 159 -6.64 -6.43 -8.79
CA ASP A 159 -5.70 -7.43 -9.32
C ASP A 159 -5.97 -8.84 -8.75
N ALA A 160 -6.33 -8.95 -7.47
CA ALA A 160 -6.81 -10.21 -6.91
C ALA A 160 -8.06 -10.72 -7.66
N PHE A 161 -9.03 -9.85 -7.94
CA PHE A 161 -10.24 -10.22 -8.69
C PHE A 161 -9.91 -10.71 -10.11
N PHE A 162 -9.07 -9.98 -10.85
CA PHE A 162 -8.65 -10.38 -12.20
C PHE A 162 -7.81 -11.66 -12.19
N GLY A 163 -6.91 -11.82 -11.23
CA GLY A 163 -6.11 -13.02 -11.03
C GLY A 163 -6.98 -14.26 -10.75
N TYR A 164 -8.00 -14.12 -9.90
CA TYR A 164 -8.96 -15.18 -9.61
C TYR A 164 -9.77 -15.58 -10.85
N ARG A 165 -10.34 -14.59 -11.57
CA ARG A 165 -11.17 -14.85 -12.76
C ARG A 165 -10.39 -15.56 -13.87
N MET A 166 -9.13 -15.17 -14.11
CA MET A 166 -8.28 -15.81 -15.11
C MET A 166 -7.77 -17.20 -14.67
N GLY A 167 -7.70 -17.45 -13.36
CA GLY A 167 -7.36 -18.76 -12.80
C GLY A 167 -8.44 -19.81 -13.03
N LEU A 168 -9.72 -19.43 -12.91
CA LEU A 168 -10.87 -20.33 -13.11
C LEU A 168 -11.12 -20.70 -14.57
N SER A 169 -10.83 -19.82 -15.52
CA SER A 169 -11.09 -20.08 -16.95
C SER A 169 -10.15 -21.13 -17.58
N ASN A 170 -9.16 -21.65 -16.84
CA ASN A 170 -8.20 -22.65 -17.31
C ASN A 170 -8.34 -24.01 -16.58
N VAL A 171 -9.45 -24.19 -15.85
CA VAL A 171 -9.89 -25.49 -15.29
C VAL A 171 -11.11 -25.93 -16.08
#